data_AF-A0AB33T249-F1
#
_entry.id   AF-A0AB33T249-F1
#
_cell.length_a   1.000
_cell.length_b   1.000
_cell.length_c   1.000
_cell.angle_alpha   90.00
_cell.angle_beta   90.00
_cell.angle_gamma   90.00
#
_symmetry.space_group_name_H-M   'P 1'
#
loop_
_entity.id
_entity.type
_entity.pdbx_description
1 polymer ?
#
loop_
_entity_poly.entity_id
_entity_poly.type
_entity_poly.pdbx_seq_one_letter_code
_entity_poly.pdbx_strand_id
1 'polypeptide(L)'
;MALDPRTPVLVGTGQVNQRTDADTPFSEIPEPIDLMEQAARLAAGDAGAAELLGAIDTISVANIFSWRYRDPGVLLGERLGAVPKRTFYTGPSGNSPQLLVNHAAADILAGDADVVLIGGAEMWRSRNKMMATGVQPTWTIQDESVAEATVLGGRMDQVGGAETAIGLISPGHVYPLFEEAIRIAGGASIADHRAAMSQLWQRFNAVAVTNGHAWSNDAYTAEEIATPGPDNRWISSPYTKLMNSNNMVEQGAVVLLTSVETALRLGISKDRWIFPLAGAQANDTFALSERHELHRSPAIRLAGRRAFEIAGLGTDDVELVDIYSCFPSAVQVAAAELGLALDDPARPLTVTGGLTFAGGPWCNYVTHSIATMAERLRERPGAKGLITANGGYLTKHAFGIYGTEPPASGFAYEDVQADVDQEPRTEAADGYTGTAAVEAWTVNYGRDGSPFQTFVSVRTPTGARTFAKIDDRDASAHIADTDIAGASIEVAADGSARLN
;
A
#
# COMPACT_ATOMS: atom_id res chain seq x y z
N MET A 1 -31.09 5.08 -19.26
CA MET A 1 -31.65 3.75 -18.90
C MET A 1 -31.89 3.74 -17.40
N ALA A 2 -32.86 2.95 -16.92
CA ALA A 2 -32.98 2.74 -15.47
C ALA A 2 -31.74 1.96 -15.00
N LEU A 3 -31.12 2.41 -13.91
CA LEU A 3 -29.96 1.75 -13.35
C LEU A 3 -30.36 0.40 -12.73
N ASP A 4 -29.52 -0.62 -12.83
CA ASP A 4 -29.74 -1.87 -12.08
C ASP A 4 -29.81 -1.53 -10.57
N PRO A 5 -30.89 -1.89 -9.86
CA PRO A 5 -31.02 -1.65 -8.42
C PRO A 5 -29.87 -2.23 -7.59
N ARG A 6 -29.21 -3.28 -8.06
CA ARG A 6 -28.04 -3.92 -7.42
C ARG A 6 -26.70 -3.32 -7.80
N THR A 7 -26.67 -2.26 -8.60
CA THR A 7 -25.41 -1.56 -8.92
C THR A 7 -24.75 -1.08 -7.62
N PRO A 8 -23.49 -1.46 -7.35
CA PRO A 8 -22.76 -1.00 -6.17
C PRO A 8 -22.41 0.49 -6.28
N VAL A 9 -22.54 1.21 -5.17
CA VAL A 9 -22.22 2.63 -5.06
C VAL A 9 -21.57 2.91 -3.71
N LEU A 10 -20.42 3.58 -3.74
CA LEU A 10 -19.79 4.18 -2.57
C LEU A 10 -20.54 5.47 -2.25
N VAL A 11 -21.07 5.56 -1.03
CA VAL A 11 -21.98 6.63 -0.61
C VAL A 11 -21.43 7.51 0.50
N GLY A 12 -20.46 7.03 1.27
CA GLY A 12 -19.92 7.72 2.43
C GLY A 12 -18.44 7.45 2.66
N THR A 13 -17.70 8.48 3.04
CA THR A 13 -16.29 8.39 3.41
C THR A 13 -16.01 9.07 4.74
N GLY A 14 -15.12 8.49 5.55
CA GLY A 14 -14.71 9.08 6.81
C GLY A 14 -13.25 8.78 7.11
N GLN A 15 -12.52 9.82 7.54
CA GLN A 15 -11.09 9.76 7.82
C GLN A 15 -10.79 10.46 9.14
N VAL A 16 -9.94 9.84 9.95
CA VAL A 16 -9.57 10.32 11.29
C VAL A 16 -8.05 10.29 11.44
N ASN A 17 -7.49 11.39 11.90
CA ASN A 17 -6.13 11.48 12.41
C ASN A 17 -6.19 11.77 13.90
N GLN A 18 -5.69 10.86 14.73
CA GLN A 18 -5.64 11.06 16.17
C GLN A 18 -4.27 11.58 16.58
N ARG A 19 -4.16 12.88 16.87
CA ARG A 19 -2.93 13.44 17.44
C ARG A 19 -3.06 13.45 18.96
N THR A 20 -2.46 12.48 19.64
CA THR A 20 -2.31 12.53 21.09
C THR A 20 -1.20 13.51 21.46
N ASP A 21 -1.48 14.42 22.39
CA ASP A 21 -0.46 15.30 22.96
C ASP A 21 0.59 14.50 23.74
N ALA A 22 1.76 15.08 23.94
CA ALA A 22 2.85 14.42 24.66
C ALA A 22 2.45 13.94 26.06
N ASP A 23 1.55 14.71 26.70
CA ASP A 23 1.10 14.57 28.08
C ASP A 23 -0.23 13.81 28.22
N THR A 24 -0.87 13.38 27.12
CA THR A 24 -2.10 12.57 27.19
C THR A 24 -1.83 11.29 27.98
N PRO A 25 -2.59 11.02 29.06
CA PRO A 25 -2.45 9.78 29.83
C PRO A 25 -2.65 8.56 28.94
N PHE A 26 -1.81 7.53 29.11
CA PHE A 26 -1.93 6.30 28.30
C PHE A 26 -3.30 5.62 28.42
N SER A 27 -4.00 5.81 29.54
CA SER A 27 -5.37 5.32 29.76
C SER A 27 -6.43 6.01 28.91
N GLU A 28 -6.11 7.16 28.31
CA GLU A 28 -7.01 7.95 27.45
C GLU A 28 -6.67 7.79 25.97
N ILE A 29 -5.64 6.99 25.64
CA ILE A 29 -5.28 6.74 24.24
C ILE A 29 -6.27 5.73 23.63
N PRO A 30 -6.96 6.11 22.55
CA PRO A 30 -7.95 5.23 21.93
C PRO A 30 -7.32 3.95 21.36
N GLU A 31 -8.15 2.94 21.16
CA GLU A 31 -7.80 1.73 20.42
C GLU A 31 -8.14 1.88 18.92
N PRO A 32 -7.60 1.02 18.03
CA PRO A 32 -7.94 1.04 16.60
C PRO A 32 -9.45 1.02 16.30
N ILE A 33 -10.25 0.31 17.09
CA ILE A 33 -11.70 0.24 16.91
C ILE A 33 -12.38 1.59 17.20
N ASP A 34 -11.89 2.38 18.16
CA ASP A 34 -12.42 3.74 18.41
C ASP A 34 -12.26 4.63 17.17
N LEU A 35 -11.10 4.56 16.51
CA LEU A 35 -10.82 5.34 15.30
C LEU A 35 -11.71 4.90 14.14
N MET A 36 -11.91 3.59 13.95
CA MET A 36 -12.83 3.08 12.93
C MET A 36 -14.28 3.45 13.23
N GLU A 37 -14.72 3.41 14.49
CA GLU A 37 -16.06 3.85 14.88
C GLU A 37 -16.28 5.33 14.54
N GLN A 38 -15.32 6.18 14.91
CA GLN A 38 -15.38 7.61 14.59
C GLN A 38 -15.39 7.84 13.06
N ALA A 39 -14.53 7.14 12.31
CA ALA A 39 -14.51 7.20 10.86
C ALA A 39 -15.82 6.72 10.23
N ALA A 40 -16.44 5.67 10.75
CA ALA A 40 -17.73 5.18 10.27
C ALA A 40 -18.86 6.19 10.50
N ARG A 41 -18.88 6.85 11.67
CA ARG A 41 -19.83 7.92 11.97
C ARG A 41 -19.65 9.13 11.04
N LEU A 42 -18.40 9.49 10.73
CA LEU A 42 -18.09 10.52 9.73
C LEU A 42 -18.58 10.10 8.34
N ALA A 43 -18.37 8.84 7.94
CA ALA A 43 -18.82 8.31 6.65
C ALA A 43 -20.34 8.32 6.50
N ALA A 44 -21.09 7.97 7.55
CA ALA A 44 -22.55 8.06 7.53
C ALA A 44 -23.03 9.53 7.50
N GLY A 45 -22.31 10.43 8.18
CA GLY A 45 -22.54 11.87 8.09
C GLY A 45 -22.30 12.43 6.69
N ASP A 46 -21.22 12.02 6.02
CA ASP A 46 -20.91 12.38 4.63
C ASP A 46 -21.98 11.88 3.66
N ALA A 47 -22.49 10.65 3.86
CA ALA A 47 -23.62 10.12 3.10
C ALA A 47 -24.94 10.86 3.35
N GLY A 48 -25.05 11.64 4.43
CA GLY A 48 -26.28 12.28 4.86
C GLY A 48 -27.36 11.32 5.39
N ALA A 49 -26.96 10.11 5.81
CA ALA A 49 -27.87 9.05 6.24
C ALA A 49 -27.30 8.30 7.46
N ALA A 50 -27.64 8.74 8.66
CA ALA A 50 -27.15 8.13 9.90
C ALA A 50 -27.69 6.70 10.09
N GLU A 51 -28.88 6.40 9.56
CA GLU A 51 -29.52 5.09 9.59
C GLU A 51 -28.72 4.03 8.83
N LEU A 52 -27.79 4.46 7.95
CA LEU A 52 -26.91 3.57 7.20
C LEU A 52 -26.08 2.69 8.14
N LEU A 53 -25.66 3.21 9.30
CA LEU A 53 -24.86 2.45 10.27
C LEU A 53 -25.61 1.23 10.82
N GLY A 54 -26.88 1.40 11.20
CA GLY A 54 -27.71 0.28 11.69
C GLY A 54 -28.10 -0.70 10.60
N ALA A 55 -27.98 -0.32 9.32
CA ALA A 55 -28.27 -1.15 8.17
C ALA A 55 -27.07 -1.98 7.69
N ILE A 56 -25.86 -1.78 8.25
CA ILE A 56 -24.65 -2.53 7.88
C ILE A 56 -24.88 -4.02 8.13
N ASP A 57 -24.77 -4.82 7.07
CA ASP A 57 -24.86 -6.27 7.14
C ASP A 57 -23.51 -6.97 6.95
N THR A 58 -22.50 -6.25 6.46
CA THR A 58 -21.16 -6.79 6.23
C THR A 58 -20.10 -5.79 6.69
N ILE A 59 -19.16 -6.24 7.52
CA ILE A 59 -18.03 -5.42 7.98
C ILE A 59 -16.71 -6.08 7.55
N SER A 60 -15.91 -5.37 6.76
CA SER A 60 -14.61 -5.83 6.27
C SER A 60 -13.49 -4.95 6.81
N VAL A 61 -12.56 -5.54 7.54
CA VAL A 61 -11.49 -4.83 8.24
C VAL A 61 -10.11 -5.17 7.66
N ALA A 62 -9.36 -4.14 7.27
CA ALA A 62 -7.95 -4.26 6.92
C ALA A 62 -7.13 -4.68 8.16
N ASN A 63 -6.07 -5.47 7.95
CA ASN A 63 -5.25 -5.98 9.05
C ASN A 63 -4.74 -4.85 9.98
N ILE A 64 -4.77 -5.10 11.29
CA ILE A 64 -4.34 -4.18 12.34
C ILE A 64 -3.08 -4.74 13.00
N PHE A 65 -1.99 -3.99 12.94
CA PHE A 65 -0.70 -4.33 13.55
C PHE A 65 -0.60 -3.88 15.00
N SER A 66 -1.21 -2.74 15.36
CA SER A 66 -1.07 -2.20 16.72
C SER A 66 -1.73 -3.04 17.80
N TRP A 67 -2.75 -3.85 17.47
CA TRP A 67 -3.47 -4.68 18.43
C TRP A 67 -4.12 -5.91 17.78
N ARG A 68 -4.31 -6.98 18.55
CA ARG A 68 -4.94 -8.22 18.05
C ARG A 68 -6.37 -8.34 18.55
N TYR A 69 -7.29 -8.49 17.61
CA TYR A 69 -8.68 -8.85 17.82
C TYR A 69 -8.93 -10.27 17.30
N ARG A 70 -9.93 -10.98 17.84
CA ARG A 70 -10.41 -12.24 17.26
C ARG A 70 -11.27 -11.96 16.04
N ASP A 71 -12.19 -11.01 16.19
CA ASP A 71 -12.99 -10.45 15.10
C ASP A 71 -13.25 -8.96 15.32
N PRO A 72 -12.45 -8.07 14.70
CA PRO A 72 -12.64 -6.63 14.84
C PRO A 72 -13.96 -6.14 14.20
N GLY A 73 -14.51 -6.88 13.24
CA GLY A 73 -15.76 -6.53 12.57
C GLY A 73 -16.96 -6.69 13.51
N VAL A 74 -17.00 -7.77 14.29
CA VAL A 74 -18.05 -7.98 15.31
C VAL A 74 -18.02 -6.86 16.35
N LEU A 75 -16.84 -6.57 16.90
CA LEU A 75 -16.69 -5.52 17.93
C LEU A 75 -17.08 -4.14 17.39
N LEU A 76 -16.69 -3.81 16.14
CA LEU A 76 -17.10 -2.57 15.50
C LEU A 76 -18.61 -2.51 15.27
N GLY A 77 -19.22 -3.62 14.82
CA GLY A 77 -20.66 -3.75 14.66
C GLY A 77 -21.43 -3.44 15.94
N GLU A 78 -21.01 -4.03 17.06
CA GLU A 78 -21.60 -3.78 18.39
C GLU A 78 -21.59 -2.29 18.76
N ARG A 79 -20.46 -1.60 18.54
CA ARG A 79 -20.32 -0.17 18.87
C ARG A 79 -21.14 0.74 17.95
N LEU A 80 -21.34 0.33 16.70
CA LEU A 80 -22.18 1.06 15.75
C LEU A 80 -23.67 0.75 15.89
N GLY A 81 -24.04 -0.24 16.71
CA GLY A 81 -25.42 -0.74 16.80
C GLY A 81 -25.85 -1.54 15.56
N ALA A 82 -24.90 -2.05 14.80
CA ALA A 82 -25.11 -2.92 13.65
C ALA A 82 -25.05 -4.40 14.07
N VAL A 83 -25.77 -5.26 13.35
CA VAL A 83 -25.71 -6.71 13.52
C VAL A 83 -25.27 -7.31 12.19
N PRO A 84 -23.95 -7.31 11.90
CA PRO A 84 -23.46 -7.80 10.61
C PRO A 84 -23.76 -9.30 10.47
N LYS A 85 -24.27 -9.69 9.31
CA LYS A 85 -24.43 -11.09 8.90
C LYS A 85 -23.07 -11.74 8.63
N ARG A 86 -22.09 -10.93 8.17
CA ARG A 86 -20.76 -11.38 7.78
C ARG A 86 -19.69 -10.39 8.23
N THR A 87 -18.55 -10.93 8.64
CA THR A 87 -17.36 -10.16 8.97
C THR A 87 -16.17 -10.74 8.25
N PHE A 88 -15.32 -9.86 7.74
CA PHE A 88 -14.07 -10.22 7.08
C PHE A 88 -12.91 -9.47 7.72
N TYR A 89 -11.78 -10.17 7.90
CA TYR A 89 -10.54 -9.57 8.37
C TYR A 89 -9.40 -9.99 7.45
N THR A 90 -8.58 -9.05 7.00
CA THR A 90 -7.55 -9.39 6.02
C THR A 90 -6.25 -9.88 6.66
N GLY A 91 -5.49 -10.66 5.90
CA GLY A 91 -4.07 -10.85 6.19
C GLY A 91 -3.29 -9.54 6.04
N PRO A 92 -2.06 -9.45 6.58
CA PRO A 92 -1.25 -8.25 6.49
C PRO A 92 -0.87 -7.95 5.03
N SER A 93 -1.48 -6.92 4.45
CA SER A 93 -1.16 -6.46 3.11
C SER A 93 -1.70 -5.05 2.81
N GLY A 94 -0.96 -4.26 2.03
CA GLY A 94 -1.39 -2.91 1.62
C GLY A 94 -2.38 -2.91 0.45
N ASN A 95 -2.52 -4.01 -0.29
CA ASN A 95 -3.52 -4.14 -1.35
C ASN A 95 -4.95 -4.41 -0.82
N SER A 96 -5.05 -4.80 0.46
CA SER A 96 -6.27 -5.27 1.09
C SER A 96 -7.47 -4.33 0.94
N PRO A 97 -7.37 -3.00 1.15
CA PRO A 97 -8.57 -2.15 1.08
C PRO A 97 -9.25 -2.12 -0.29
N GLN A 98 -8.48 -2.04 -1.38
CA GLN A 98 -9.07 -2.08 -2.73
C GLN A 98 -9.62 -3.46 -3.07
N LEU A 99 -8.95 -4.54 -2.62
CA LEU A 99 -9.48 -5.89 -2.73
C LEU A 99 -10.83 -6.04 -2.02
N LEU A 100 -10.95 -5.48 -0.81
CA LEU A 100 -12.20 -5.49 -0.05
C LEU A 100 -13.32 -4.71 -0.76
N VAL A 101 -13.00 -3.57 -1.41
CA VAL A 101 -13.99 -2.85 -2.23
C VAL A 101 -14.44 -3.68 -3.43
N ASN A 102 -13.50 -4.31 -4.14
CA ASN A 102 -13.83 -5.15 -5.30
C ASN A 102 -14.73 -6.33 -4.90
N HIS A 103 -14.42 -6.99 -3.77
CA HIS A 103 -15.23 -8.07 -3.22
C HIS A 103 -16.61 -7.58 -2.76
N ALA A 104 -16.69 -6.45 -2.05
CA ALA A 104 -17.95 -5.89 -1.59
C ALA A 104 -18.87 -5.48 -2.76
N ALA A 105 -18.29 -4.89 -3.81
CA ALA A 105 -19.02 -4.52 -5.01
C ALA A 105 -19.57 -5.75 -5.75
N ALA A 106 -18.80 -6.83 -5.82
CA ALA A 106 -19.25 -8.11 -6.38
C ALA A 106 -20.38 -8.74 -5.54
N ASP A 107 -20.24 -8.78 -4.21
CA ASP A 107 -21.26 -9.30 -3.29
C ASP A 107 -22.57 -8.50 -3.39
N ILE A 108 -22.48 -7.17 -3.48
CA ILE A 108 -23.66 -6.32 -3.67
C ILE A 108 -24.32 -6.64 -5.02
N LEU A 109 -23.55 -6.77 -6.09
CA LEU A 109 -24.11 -7.12 -7.40
C LEU A 109 -24.79 -8.49 -7.40
N ALA A 110 -24.22 -9.47 -6.68
CA ALA A 110 -24.76 -10.83 -6.55
C ALA A 110 -26.00 -10.94 -5.64
N GLY A 111 -26.23 -9.98 -4.75
CA GLY A 111 -27.32 -10.03 -3.77
C GLY A 111 -26.90 -10.54 -2.38
N ASP A 112 -25.61 -10.73 -2.14
CA ASP A 112 -25.08 -11.31 -0.89
C ASP A 112 -24.87 -10.26 0.23
N ALA A 113 -24.76 -8.98 -0.13
CA ALA A 113 -24.68 -7.84 0.81
C ALA A 113 -25.53 -6.66 0.34
N ASP A 114 -26.08 -5.86 1.25
CA ASP A 114 -26.82 -4.63 0.94
C ASP A 114 -26.06 -3.37 1.38
N VAL A 115 -25.47 -3.39 2.57
CA VAL A 115 -24.65 -2.30 3.12
C VAL A 115 -23.37 -2.87 3.69
N VAL A 116 -22.25 -2.46 3.11
CA VAL A 116 -20.91 -2.93 3.46
C VAL A 116 -20.09 -1.78 4.01
N LEU A 117 -19.52 -1.98 5.20
CA LEU A 117 -18.49 -1.14 5.77
C LEU A 117 -17.12 -1.74 5.46
N ILE A 118 -16.22 -0.93 4.89
CA ILE A 118 -14.83 -1.30 4.66
C ILE A 118 -13.95 -0.30 5.39
N GLY A 119 -13.03 -0.76 6.22
CA GLY A 119 -12.17 0.16 6.94
C GLY A 119 -10.98 -0.48 7.64
N GLY A 120 -10.24 0.35 8.35
CA GLY A 120 -9.09 -0.05 9.14
C GLY A 120 -8.60 1.14 9.95
N ALA A 121 -7.75 0.86 10.94
CA ALA A 121 -7.07 1.89 11.71
C ALA A 121 -5.80 1.33 12.34
N GLU A 122 -4.85 2.24 12.60
CA GLU A 122 -3.62 1.93 13.31
C GLU A 122 -3.39 2.91 14.45
N MET A 123 -2.88 2.39 15.57
CA MET A 123 -2.41 3.18 16.71
C MET A 123 -0.90 2.95 16.95
N TRP A 124 -0.15 2.74 15.87
CA TRP A 124 1.20 2.20 15.92
C TRP A 124 2.18 3.09 16.68
N ARG A 125 2.13 4.41 16.50
CA ARG A 125 3.03 5.35 17.22
C ARG A 125 2.78 5.30 18.72
N SER A 126 1.54 5.42 19.16
CA SER A 126 1.15 5.32 20.57
C SER A 126 1.48 3.97 21.19
N ARG A 127 1.19 2.87 20.49
CA ARG A 127 1.56 1.51 20.91
C ARG A 127 3.06 1.37 21.14
N ASN A 128 3.89 1.88 20.22
CA ASN A 128 5.35 1.88 20.40
C ASN A 128 5.81 2.73 21.59
N LYS A 129 5.20 3.91 21.82
CA LYS A 129 5.49 4.75 22.98
C LYS A 129 5.17 4.02 24.29
N MET A 130 3.99 3.39 24.39
CA MET A 130 3.58 2.61 25.57
C MET A 130 4.56 1.45 25.86
N MET A 131 4.91 0.67 24.83
CA MET A 131 5.87 -0.43 25.00
C MET A 131 7.25 0.07 25.45
N ALA A 132 7.74 1.17 24.88
CA ALA A 132 9.03 1.74 25.23
C ALA A 132 9.09 2.25 26.69
N THR A 133 7.93 2.61 27.27
CA THR A 133 7.81 3.03 28.67
C THR A 133 7.37 1.90 29.62
N GLY A 134 7.20 0.67 29.11
CA GLY A 134 6.76 -0.49 29.89
C GLY A 134 5.28 -0.46 30.29
N VAL A 135 4.48 0.41 29.68
CA VAL A 135 3.03 0.51 29.91
C VAL A 135 2.30 -0.42 28.94
N GLN A 136 1.35 -1.19 29.47
CA GLN A 136 0.45 -2.02 28.65
C GLN A 136 -0.82 -1.22 28.30
N PRO A 137 -1.28 -1.23 27.04
CA PRO A 137 -2.55 -0.61 26.69
C PRO A 137 -3.71 -1.33 27.39
N THR A 138 -4.73 -0.57 27.78
CA THR A 138 -6.00 -1.09 28.34
C THR A 138 -7.03 -1.33 27.24
N TRP A 139 -6.59 -1.63 26.02
CA TRP A 139 -7.44 -1.84 24.86
C TRP A 139 -8.23 -3.14 24.95
N THR A 140 -9.35 -3.21 24.24
CA THR A 140 -10.28 -4.34 24.32
C THR A 140 -9.61 -5.67 24.01
N ILE A 141 -9.88 -6.68 24.85
CA ILE A 141 -9.55 -8.09 24.61
C ILE A 141 -10.87 -8.83 24.42
N GLN A 142 -11.06 -9.42 23.24
CA GLN A 142 -12.26 -10.23 22.97
C GLN A 142 -12.17 -11.59 23.67
N ASP A 143 -13.28 -12.02 24.26
CA ASP A 143 -13.40 -13.33 24.90
C ASP A 143 -13.15 -14.47 23.91
N GLU A 144 -12.68 -15.61 24.41
CA GLU A 144 -12.38 -16.78 23.57
C GLU A 144 -13.62 -17.39 22.90
N SER A 145 -14.82 -17.11 23.41
CA SER A 145 -16.10 -17.50 22.79
C SER A 145 -16.40 -16.74 21.49
N VAL A 146 -15.75 -15.61 21.22
CA VAL A 146 -15.87 -14.91 19.94
C VAL A 146 -15.16 -15.73 18.86
N ALA A 147 -15.88 -16.08 17.80
CA ALA A 147 -15.30 -16.79 16.65
C ALA A 147 -14.17 -15.95 16.02
N GLU A 148 -13.17 -16.60 15.42
CA GLU A 148 -12.19 -15.86 14.63
C GLU A 148 -12.84 -15.35 13.34
N ALA A 149 -12.49 -14.13 12.92
CA ALA A 149 -12.98 -13.54 11.68
C ALA A 149 -12.62 -14.40 10.46
N THR A 150 -13.50 -14.36 9.46
CA THR A 150 -13.21 -14.98 8.16
C THR A 150 -12.10 -14.20 7.47
N VAL A 151 -11.03 -14.89 7.05
CA VAL A 151 -9.85 -14.23 6.46
C VAL A 151 -9.98 -14.07 4.95
N LEU A 152 -9.86 -12.82 4.46
CA LEU A 152 -9.75 -12.49 3.03
C LEU A 152 -8.32 -12.05 2.66
N GLY A 153 -7.90 -12.31 1.42
CA GLY A 153 -6.58 -11.90 0.90
C GLY A 153 -5.41 -12.80 1.33
N GLY A 154 -5.68 -13.95 1.95
CA GLY A 154 -4.68 -14.93 2.34
C GLY A 154 -3.86 -14.54 3.57
N ARG A 155 -2.80 -15.32 3.85
CA ARG A 155 -1.86 -15.07 4.96
C ARG A 155 -0.69 -14.20 4.50
N MET A 156 0.17 -13.82 5.46
CA MET A 156 1.44 -13.15 5.16
C MET A 156 2.32 -14.07 4.30
N ASP A 157 2.94 -13.49 3.27
CA ASP A 157 3.71 -14.24 2.28
C ASP A 157 5.04 -14.72 2.85
N GLN A 158 5.50 -15.87 2.37
CA GLN A 158 6.85 -16.34 2.63
C GLN A 158 7.80 -15.79 1.57
N VAL A 159 8.93 -15.25 2.01
CA VAL A 159 10.03 -14.86 1.11
C VAL A 159 10.76 -16.12 0.62
N GLY A 160 11.52 -16.00 -0.46
CA GLY A 160 12.28 -17.13 -1.03
C GLY A 160 13.39 -17.65 -0.11
N GLY A 161 13.97 -18.79 -0.48
CA GLY A 161 15.01 -19.48 0.28
C GLY A 161 16.27 -18.61 0.45
N ALA A 162 16.79 -18.06 -0.65
CA ALA A 162 17.93 -17.15 -0.66
C ALA A 162 17.75 -15.91 0.23
N GLU A 163 16.58 -15.28 0.18
CA GLU A 163 16.23 -14.09 0.97
C GLU A 163 16.19 -14.43 2.47
N THR A 164 15.57 -15.56 2.80
CA THR A 164 15.50 -16.08 4.17
C THR A 164 16.89 -16.35 4.73
N ALA A 165 17.77 -16.96 3.93
CA ALA A 165 19.11 -17.36 4.35
C ALA A 165 19.96 -16.17 4.83
N ILE A 166 19.79 -15.00 4.20
CA ILE A 166 20.55 -13.79 4.54
C ILE A 166 19.80 -12.80 5.43
N GLY A 167 18.53 -13.08 5.77
CA GLY A 167 17.69 -12.21 6.58
C GLY A 167 17.14 -10.98 5.84
N LEU A 168 16.97 -11.07 4.52
CA LEU A 168 16.40 -9.99 3.69
C LEU A 168 14.86 -9.99 3.82
N ILE A 169 14.36 -9.35 4.89
CA ILE A 169 12.93 -9.37 5.26
C ILE A 169 12.34 -7.95 5.42
N SER A 170 13.13 -6.95 5.77
CA SER A 170 12.60 -5.59 5.95
C SER A 170 12.24 -4.98 4.58
N PRO A 171 11.01 -4.42 4.39
CA PRO A 171 10.70 -3.67 3.17
C PRO A 171 11.69 -2.55 2.89
N GLY A 172 12.21 -1.90 3.93
CA GLY A 172 13.22 -0.85 3.82
C GLY A 172 14.58 -1.34 3.32
N HIS A 173 14.81 -2.66 3.21
CA HIS A 173 15.99 -3.25 2.57
C HIS A 173 15.65 -3.86 1.20
N VAL A 174 14.41 -4.29 0.97
CA VAL A 174 13.99 -4.91 -0.29
C VAL A 174 13.68 -3.88 -1.38
N TYR A 175 12.85 -2.88 -1.10
CA TYR A 175 12.49 -1.87 -2.10
C TYR A 175 13.66 -1.05 -2.64
N PRO A 176 14.73 -0.76 -1.86
CA PRO A 176 15.96 -0.20 -2.42
C PRO A 176 16.61 -1.06 -3.51
N LEU A 177 16.49 -2.40 -3.48
CA LEU A 177 17.01 -3.26 -4.54
C LEU A 177 16.22 -3.07 -5.84
N PHE A 178 14.90 -2.86 -5.75
CA PHE A 178 14.08 -2.51 -6.93
C PHE A 178 14.46 -1.14 -7.46
N GLU A 179 14.67 -0.17 -6.58
CA GLU A 179 15.14 1.17 -6.94
C GLU A 179 16.47 1.15 -7.69
N GLU A 180 17.41 0.36 -7.18
CA GLU A 180 18.72 0.22 -7.80
C GLU A 180 18.61 -0.50 -9.15
N ALA A 181 17.74 -1.51 -9.27
CA ALA A 181 17.45 -2.15 -10.54
C ALA A 181 16.82 -1.18 -11.55
N ILE A 182 15.95 -0.25 -11.13
CA ILE A 182 15.38 0.80 -12.00
C ILE A 182 16.51 1.70 -12.50
N ARG A 183 17.39 2.17 -11.61
CA ARG A 183 18.54 3.01 -11.97
C ARG A 183 19.43 2.34 -13.00
N ILE A 184 19.83 1.09 -12.74
CA ILE A 184 20.73 0.31 -13.59
C ILE A 184 20.09 0.07 -14.96
N ALA A 185 18.82 -0.35 -15.00
CA ALA A 185 18.09 -0.56 -16.26
C ALA A 185 17.93 0.74 -17.06
N GLY A 186 17.74 1.88 -16.38
CA GLY A 186 17.65 3.20 -17.00
C GLY A 186 19.01 3.81 -17.40
N GLY A 187 20.13 3.22 -17.00
CA GLY A 187 21.48 3.73 -17.28
C GLY A 187 21.80 5.07 -16.60
N ALA A 188 21.10 5.42 -15.53
CA ALA A 188 21.28 6.68 -14.82
C ALA A 188 22.46 6.61 -13.83
N SER A 189 23.17 7.72 -13.64
CA SER A 189 24.14 7.83 -12.55
C SER A 189 23.43 7.82 -11.19
N ILE A 190 24.14 7.44 -10.12
CA ILE A 190 23.60 7.47 -8.74
C ILE A 190 23.09 8.88 -8.39
N ALA A 191 23.81 9.93 -8.80
CA ALA A 191 23.45 11.31 -8.53
C ALA A 191 22.19 11.74 -9.29
N ASP A 192 22.10 11.45 -10.58
CA ASP A 192 20.95 11.82 -11.42
C ASP A 192 19.69 11.10 -10.96
N HIS A 193 19.81 9.81 -10.63
CA HIS A 193 18.68 9.03 -10.13
C HIS A 193 18.19 9.54 -8.77
N ARG A 194 19.11 9.87 -7.85
CA ARG A 194 18.75 10.49 -6.57
C ARG A 194 17.99 11.80 -6.74
N ALA A 195 18.40 12.64 -7.69
CA ALA A 195 17.71 13.88 -8.00
C ALA A 195 16.31 13.64 -8.59
N ALA A 196 16.17 12.68 -9.52
CA ALA A 196 14.87 12.32 -10.10
C ALA A 196 13.89 11.78 -9.05
N MET A 197 14.37 10.87 -8.18
CA MET A 197 13.57 10.33 -7.08
C MET A 197 13.10 11.41 -6.10
N SER A 198 13.98 12.33 -5.71
CA SER A 198 13.60 13.36 -4.73
C SER A 198 12.64 14.40 -5.31
N GLN A 199 12.73 14.68 -6.62
CA GLN A 199 11.74 15.49 -7.32
C GLN A 199 10.38 14.79 -7.40
N LEU A 200 10.35 13.49 -7.72
CA LEU A 200 9.12 12.68 -7.65
C LEU A 200 8.50 12.77 -6.26
N TRP A 201 9.32 12.60 -5.23
CA TRP A 201 8.82 12.62 -3.86
C TRP A 201 8.38 14.01 -3.38
N GLN A 202 9.01 15.08 -3.85
CA GLN A 202 8.55 16.45 -3.62
C GLN A 202 7.14 16.67 -4.20
N ARG A 203 6.82 16.10 -5.36
CA ARG A 203 5.46 16.20 -5.93
C ARG A 203 4.41 15.51 -5.06
N PHE A 204 4.75 14.36 -4.47
CA PHE A 204 3.88 13.69 -3.49
C PHE A 204 3.71 14.54 -2.23
N ASN A 205 4.80 15.12 -1.72
CA ASN A 205 4.74 16.03 -0.58
C ASN A 205 3.84 17.25 -0.84
N ALA A 206 3.93 17.86 -2.02
CA ALA A 206 3.12 19.02 -2.38
C ALA A 206 1.60 18.72 -2.31
N VAL A 207 1.18 17.50 -2.68
CA VAL A 207 -0.21 17.06 -2.51
C VAL A 207 -0.56 16.91 -1.02
N ALA A 208 0.30 16.25 -0.23
CA ALA A 208 0.09 16.05 1.21
C ALA A 208 -0.06 17.38 1.97
N VAL A 209 0.75 18.40 1.64
CA VAL A 209 0.70 19.73 2.27
C VAL A 209 -0.70 20.34 2.23
N THR A 210 -1.46 20.09 1.17
CA THR A 210 -2.82 20.63 0.98
C THR A 210 -3.93 19.65 1.36
N ASN A 211 -3.60 18.41 1.70
CA ASN A 211 -4.58 17.42 2.11
C ASN A 211 -4.89 17.58 3.61
N GLY A 212 -6.15 17.88 3.93
CA GLY A 212 -6.62 18.03 5.32
C GLY A 212 -6.55 16.74 6.15
N HIS A 213 -6.42 15.59 5.49
CA HIS A 213 -6.27 14.28 6.12
C HIS A 213 -4.82 13.79 6.17
N ALA A 214 -3.84 14.56 5.69
CA ALA A 214 -2.44 14.17 5.78
C ALA A 214 -1.92 14.19 7.22
N TRP A 215 -1.00 13.27 7.52
CA TRP A 215 -0.33 13.21 8.82
C TRP A 215 0.69 14.33 9.03
N SER A 216 1.39 14.74 7.98
CA SER A 216 2.23 15.95 7.99
C SER A 216 1.89 16.84 6.81
N ASN A 217 1.86 18.14 7.07
CA ASN A 217 1.68 19.19 6.08
C ASN A 217 2.98 20.01 5.93
N ASP A 218 4.11 19.49 6.42
CA ASP A 218 5.42 20.11 6.24
C ASP A 218 5.79 20.08 4.76
N ALA A 219 6.21 21.22 4.22
CA ALA A 219 6.66 21.34 2.86
C ALA A 219 8.16 21.07 2.79
N TYR A 220 8.55 20.11 1.96
CA TYR A 220 9.94 19.74 1.70
C TYR A 220 10.32 20.01 0.26
N THR A 221 11.53 20.49 0.06
CA THR A 221 12.19 20.56 -1.24
C THR A 221 12.78 19.20 -1.63
N ALA A 222 13.00 19.00 -2.93
CA ALA A 222 13.72 17.83 -3.43
C ALA A 222 15.13 17.70 -2.83
N GLU A 223 15.80 18.83 -2.54
CA GLU A 223 17.12 18.84 -1.89
C GLU A 223 17.05 18.36 -0.44
N GLU A 224 16.07 18.83 0.34
CA GLU A 224 15.86 18.37 1.73
C GLU A 224 15.50 16.88 1.79
N ILE A 225 14.70 16.38 0.84
CA ILE A 225 14.35 14.96 0.75
C ILE A 225 15.58 14.11 0.40
N ALA A 226 16.41 14.57 -0.53
CA ALA A 226 17.61 13.85 -0.97
C ALA A 226 18.76 13.88 0.05
N THR A 227 18.85 14.94 0.85
CA THR A 227 20.01 15.20 1.69
C THR A 227 19.88 14.55 3.07
N PRO A 228 20.79 13.65 3.44
CA PRO A 228 20.80 13.04 4.76
C PRO A 228 21.08 14.07 5.85
N GLY A 229 20.34 14.01 6.95
CA GLY A 229 20.55 14.87 8.12
C GLY A 229 19.94 14.28 9.39
N PRO A 230 20.02 14.99 10.54
CA PRO A 230 19.48 14.50 11.81
C PRO A 230 18.00 14.09 11.74
N ASP A 231 17.20 14.87 11.02
CA ASP A 231 15.75 14.63 10.86
C ASP A 231 15.40 13.78 9.63
N ASN A 232 16.35 13.61 8.71
CA ASN A 232 16.23 12.85 7.47
C ASN A 232 17.41 11.89 7.25
N ARG A 233 17.74 11.07 8.24
CA ARG A 233 18.91 10.17 8.17
C ARG A 233 18.82 9.16 7.02
N TRP A 234 19.94 8.56 6.66
CA TRP A 234 19.96 7.34 5.85
C TRP A 234 19.19 6.18 6.53
N ILE A 235 18.46 5.42 5.71
CA ILE A 235 17.93 4.11 6.10
C ILE A 235 18.74 3.03 5.39
N SER A 236 18.59 2.98 4.07
CA SER A 236 19.28 2.09 3.16
C SER A 236 19.41 2.79 1.82
N SER A 237 20.56 2.72 1.15
CA SER A 237 20.76 3.41 -0.12
C SER A 237 19.80 2.87 -1.18
N PRO A 238 19.08 3.74 -1.93
CA PRO A 238 19.31 5.17 -2.05
C PRO A 238 18.33 6.04 -1.23
N TYR A 239 17.64 5.47 -0.25
CA TYR A 239 16.59 6.11 0.53
C TYR A 239 17.06 6.72 1.86
N THR A 240 16.82 8.02 1.99
CA THR A 240 16.73 8.70 3.28
C THR A 240 15.38 8.40 3.96
N LYS A 241 15.23 8.75 5.24
CA LYS A 241 14.00 8.56 6.01
C LYS A 241 12.77 9.17 5.30
N LEU A 242 12.90 10.33 4.67
CA LEU A 242 11.82 10.99 3.94
C LEU A 242 11.48 10.29 2.62
N MET A 243 12.20 9.28 2.17
CA MET A 243 11.83 8.42 1.03
C MET A 243 11.21 7.08 1.47
N ASN A 244 10.91 6.92 2.76
CA ASN A 244 10.29 5.72 3.32
C ASN A 244 8.87 6.05 3.80
N SER A 245 7.97 5.06 3.74
CA SER A 245 6.63 5.14 4.36
C SER A 245 6.71 5.55 5.84
N ASN A 246 5.81 6.45 6.26
CA ASN A 246 5.68 6.85 7.66
C ASN A 246 4.59 6.03 8.35
N ASN A 247 4.97 4.94 9.01
CA ASN A 247 4.05 4.11 9.80
C ASN A 247 3.89 4.56 11.26
N MET A 248 4.53 5.65 11.66
CA MET A 248 4.44 6.20 13.02
C MET A 248 3.26 7.17 13.11
N VAL A 249 2.07 6.63 12.90
CA VAL A 249 0.82 7.39 12.82
C VAL A 249 -0.28 6.77 13.69
N GLU A 250 -1.28 7.58 13.99
CA GLU A 250 -2.58 7.13 14.48
C GLU A 250 -3.67 7.60 13.51
N GLN A 251 -4.08 6.72 12.60
CA GLN A 251 -5.02 7.05 11.53
C GLN A 251 -6.04 5.94 11.33
N GLY A 252 -7.27 6.32 11.04
CA GLY A 252 -8.36 5.42 10.67
C GLY A 252 -9.13 5.97 9.48
N ALA A 253 -9.62 5.07 8.64
CA ALA A 253 -10.52 5.43 7.56
C ALA A 253 -11.56 4.33 7.34
N VAL A 254 -12.74 4.77 6.90
CA VAL A 254 -13.89 3.94 6.56
C VAL A 254 -14.52 4.46 5.29
N VAL A 255 -14.93 3.55 4.41
CA VAL A 255 -15.84 3.81 3.29
C VAL A 255 -17.08 2.92 3.41
N LEU A 256 -18.23 3.46 2.98
CA LEU A 256 -19.51 2.78 2.98
C LEU A 256 -19.97 2.53 1.55
N LEU A 257 -20.16 1.26 1.21
CA LEU A 257 -20.72 0.81 -0.06
C LEU A 257 -22.13 0.25 0.14
N THR A 258 -22.99 0.48 -0.83
CA THR A 258 -24.35 -0.08 -0.84
C THR A 258 -24.86 -0.31 -2.25
N SER A 259 -26.01 -0.99 -2.39
CA SER A 259 -26.74 -1.03 -3.66
C SER A 259 -27.45 0.29 -3.94
N VAL A 260 -27.65 0.61 -5.22
CA VAL A 260 -28.42 1.80 -5.61
C VAL A 260 -29.86 1.76 -5.09
N GLU A 261 -30.48 0.59 -5.00
CA GLU A 261 -31.77 0.40 -4.33
C GLU A 261 -31.75 0.88 -2.88
N THR A 262 -30.73 0.48 -2.11
CA THR A 262 -30.60 0.89 -0.72
C THR A 262 -30.26 2.37 -0.59
N ALA A 263 -29.39 2.90 -1.44
CA ALA A 263 -29.09 4.34 -1.47
C ALA A 263 -30.36 5.16 -1.69
N LEU A 264 -31.21 4.75 -2.64
CA LEU A 264 -32.51 5.39 -2.90
C LEU A 264 -33.49 5.23 -1.72
N ARG A 265 -33.58 4.02 -1.16
CA ARG A 265 -34.46 3.73 -0.01
C ARG A 265 -34.10 4.56 1.22
N LEU A 266 -32.82 4.80 1.45
CA LEU A 266 -32.31 5.62 2.56
C LEU A 266 -32.27 7.12 2.24
N GLY A 267 -32.68 7.54 1.03
CA GLY A 267 -32.71 8.94 0.64
C GLY A 267 -31.34 9.59 0.46
N ILE A 268 -30.29 8.78 0.21
CA ILE A 268 -28.93 9.28 -0.02
C ILE A 268 -28.90 10.06 -1.34
N SER A 269 -28.46 11.31 -1.27
CA SER A 269 -28.42 12.20 -2.44
C SER A 269 -27.40 11.73 -3.48
N LYS A 270 -27.75 11.86 -4.76
CA LYS A 270 -26.94 11.36 -5.88
C LYS A 270 -25.59 12.07 -6.06
N ASP A 271 -25.43 13.28 -5.54
CA ASP A 271 -24.14 13.98 -5.50
C ASP A 271 -23.12 13.30 -4.57
N ARG A 272 -23.56 12.37 -3.70
CA ARG A 272 -22.68 11.54 -2.88
C ARG A 272 -22.26 10.24 -3.55
N TRP A 273 -22.83 9.90 -4.69
CA TRP A 273 -22.63 8.59 -5.29
C TRP A 273 -21.34 8.54 -6.10
N ILE A 274 -20.45 7.64 -5.71
CA ILE A 274 -19.26 7.27 -6.49
C ILE A 274 -19.39 5.80 -6.88
N PHE A 275 -19.34 5.52 -8.17
CA PHE A 275 -19.44 4.18 -8.71
C PHE A 275 -18.04 3.56 -8.84
N PRO A 276 -17.80 2.38 -8.25
CA PRO A 276 -16.78 1.48 -8.76
C PRO A 276 -17.14 1.09 -10.20
N LEU A 277 -16.26 1.41 -11.15
CA LEU A 277 -16.45 1.12 -12.57
C LEU A 277 -15.84 -0.23 -12.94
N ALA A 278 -14.66 -0.51 -12.40
CA ALA A 278 -13.93 -1.74 -12.65
C ALA A 278 -13.03 -2.08 -11.46
N GLY A 279 -12.80 -3.37 -11.27
CA GLY A 279 -11.75 -3.88 -10.40
C GLY A 279 -10.90 -4.92 -11.13
N ALA A 280 -9.64 -5.05 -10.75
CA ALA A 280 -8.82 -6.18 -11.13
C ALA A 280 -7.82 -6.52 -10.03
N GLN A 281 -7.33 -7.76 -10.01
CA GLN A 281 -6.23 -8.16 -9.14
C GLN A 281 -5.31 -9.16 -9.81
N ALA A 282 -4.09 -9.24 -9.30
CA ALA A 282 -3.18 -10.35 -9.50
C ALA A 282 -2.03 -10.28 -8.49
N ASN A 283 -1.31 -11.38 -8.32
CA ASN A 283 -0.06 -11.42 -7.60
C ASN A 283 1.12 -11.66 -8.55
N ASP A 284 2.19 -10.92 -8.33
CA ASP A 284 3.48 -11.13 -8.94
C ASP A 284 4.19 -12.34 -8.31
N THR A 285 5.33 -12.71 -8.88
CA THR A 285 6.20 -13.74 -8.34
C THR A 285 6.62 -13.39 -6.90
N PHE A 286 6.25 -14.29 -5.98
CA PHE A 286 6.44 -14.13 -4.53
C PHE A 286 7.92 -14.13 -4.12
N ALA A 287 8.69 -15.12 -4.55
CA ALA A 287 10.13 -15.17 -4.31
C ALA A 287 10.83 -14.14 -5.21
N LEU A 288 11.60 -13.22 -4.62
CA LEU A 288 12.32 -12.18 -5.35
C LEU A 288 13.41 -12.79 -6.25
N SER A 289 13.99 -13.91 -5.81
CA SER A 289 15.00 -14.67 -6.56
C SER A 289 14.43 -15.21 -7.87
N GLU A 290 13.11 -15.47 -7.92
CA GLU A 290 12.44 -16.02 -9.10
C GLU A 290 11.85 -14.95 -10.04
N ARG A 291 11.90 -13.67 -9.70
CA ARG A 291 11.37 -12.62 -10.58
C ARG A 291 12.13 -12.58 -11.89
N HIS A 292 11.48 -12.29 -13.02
CA HIS A 292 12.24 -12.09 -14.25
C HIS A 292 13.19 -10.89 -14.12
N GLU A 293 12.60 -9.73 -13.84
CA GLU A 293 13.28 -8.45 -13.65
C GLU A 293 12.85 -7.82 -12.33
N LEU A 294 13.80 -7.26 -11.58
CA LEU A 294 13.51 -6.63 -10.28
C LEU A 294 12.85 -5.24 -10.40
N HIS A 295 12.95 -4.61 -11.57
CA HIS A 295 12.45 -3.26 -11.84
C HIS A 295 11.12 -3.25 -12.62
N ARG A 296 10.46 -4.40 -12.76
CA ARG A 296 9.21 -4.60 -13.52
C ARG A 296 8.20 -5.37 -12.70
N SER A 297 6.93 -5.28 -13.09
CA SER A 297 5.86 -6.07 -12.48
C SER A 297 4.83 -6.49 -13.54
N PRO A 298 4.90 -7.74 -14.03
CA PRO A 298 3.88 -8.28 -14.93
C PRO A 298 2.49 -8.27 -14.31
N ALA A 299 2.38 -8.43 -12.98
CA ALA A 299 1.10 -8.38 -12.28
C ALA A 299 0.44 -7.00 -12.37
N ILE A 300 1.20 -5.91 -12.15
CA ILE A 300 0.68 -4.55 -12.34
C ILE A 300 0.26 -4.33 -13.79
N ARG A 301 1.10 -4.74 -14.75
CA ARG A 301 0.82 -4.56 -16.18
C ARG A 301 -0.47 -5.26 -16.60
N LEU A 302 -0.61 -6.53 -16.24
CA LEU A 302 -1.75 -7.35 -16.66
C LEU A 302 -3.04 -6.98 -15.92
N ALA A 303 -3.00 -6.83 -14.59
CA ALA A 303 -4.19 -6.46 -13.82
C ALA A 303 -4.60 -5.00 -14.07
N GLY A 304 -3.66 -4.07 -14.19
CA GLY A 304 -3.92 -2.69 -14.56
C GLY A 304 -4.58 -2.57 -15.92
N ARG A 305 -4.02 -3.24 -16.94
CA ARG A 305 -4.64 -3.32 -18.28
C ARG A 305 -6.05 -3.89 -18.19
N ARG A 306 -6.27 -4.94 -17.41
CA ARG A 306 -7.58 -5.56 -17.26
C ARG A 306 -8.61 -4.62 -16.63
N ALA A 307 -8.23 -3.86 -15.61
CA ALA A 307 -9.12 -2.87 -15.00
C ALA A 307 -9.56 -1.81 -16.03
N PHE A 308 -8.63 -1.31 -16.86
CA PHE A 308 -8.93 -0.38 -17.95
C PHE A 308 -9.84 -0.98 -19.02
N GLU A 309 -9.58 -2.21 -19.45
CA GLU A 309 -10.43 -2.94 -20.41
C GLU A 309 -11.87 -3.10 -19.91
N ILE A 310 -12.05 -3.49 -18.63
CA ILE A 310 -13.38 -3.63 -18.02
C ILE A 310 -14.10 -2.28 -17.98
N ALA A 311 -13.39 -1.20 -17.61
CA ALA A 311 -13.96 0.13 -17.57
C ALA A 311 -14.27 0.70 -18.97
N GLY A 312 -13.70 0.12 -20.04
CA GLY A 312 -13.77 0.67 -21.40
C GLY A 312 -13.01 1.98 -21.54
N LEU A 313 -11.92 2.15 -20.80
CA LEU A 313 -11.09 3.36 -20.73
C LEU A 313 -9.64 3.04 -21.09
N GLY A 314 -8.90 4.07 -21.53
CA GLY A 314 -7.44 4.06 -21.61
C GLY A 314 -6.79 4.83 -20.46
N THR A 315 -5.46 4.71 -20.33
CA THR A 315 -4.68 5.44 -19.32
C THR A 315 -4.88 6.96 -19.39
N ASP A 316 -5.11 7.53 -20.57
CA ASP A 316 -5.30 8.97 -20.73
C ASP A 316 -6.70 9.47 -20.33
N ASP A 317 -7.66 8.55 -20.13
CA ASP A 317 -9.02 8.89 -19.70
C ASP A 317 -9.16 9.05 -18.18
N VAL A 318 -8.12 8.74 -17.39
CA VAL A 318 -8.12 8.95 -15.93
C VAL A 318 -7.41 10.25 -15.57
N GLU A 319 -8.15 11.21 -15.00
CA GLU A 319 -7.62 12.52 -14.60
C GLU A 319 -7.23 12.59 -13.12
N LEU A 320 -7.56 11.57 -12.32
CA LEU A 320 -7.13 11.43 -10.92
C LEU A 320 -6.44 10.09 -10.74
N VAL A 321 -5.30 10.10 -10.06
CA VAL A 321 -4.52 8.90 -9.81
C VAL A 321 -4.04 8.89 -8.37
N ASP A 322 -4.14 7.74 -7.72
CA ASP A 322 -3.39 7.44 -6.52
C ASP A 322 -2.68 6.11 -6.65
N ILE A 323 -1.38 6.20 -6.92
CA ILE A 323 -0.49 5.05 -6.94
C ILE A 323 -0.01 4.77 -5.51
N TYR A 324 -0.15 3.52 -5.06
CA TYR A 324 0.40 3.09 -3.78
C TYR A 324 1.90 3.38 -3.67
N SER A 325 2.29 4.20 -2.68
CA SER A 325 3.61 4.85 -2.66
C SER A 325 4.40 4.59 -1.37
N CYS A 326 4.58 3.33 -0.98
CA CYS A 326 5.38 3.01 0.22
C CYS A 326 6.85 3.42 0.07
N PHE A 327 7.36 3.39 -1.16
CA PHE A 327 8.69 3.80 -1.60
C PHE A 327 8.63 4.38 -3.02
N PRO A 328 9.60 5.22 -3.44
CA PRO A 328 9.67 5.74 -4.81
C PRO A 328 9.69 4.64 -5.89
N SER A 329 10.35 3.50 -5.64
CA SER A 329 10.43 2.40 -6.62
C SER A 329 9.06 1.80 -6.91
N ALA A 330 8.20 1.68 -5.89
CA ALA A 330 6.85 1.18 -6.08
C ALA A 330 6.05 2.07 -7.06
N VAL A 331 6.21 3.39 -6.93
CA VAL A 331 5.56 4.37 -7.81
C VAL A 331 6.13 4.29 -9.22
N GLN A 332 7.45 4.21 -9.35
CA GLN A 332 8.12 4.15 -10.64
C GLN A 332 7.77 2.89 -11.42
N VAL A 333 7.79 1.72 -10.79
CA VAL A 333 7.36 0.46 -11.42
C VAL A 333 5.90 0.55 -11.83
N ALA A 334 5.02 1.00 -10.92
CA ALA A 334 3.60 1.07 -11.22
C ALA A 334 3.29 2.04 -12.37
N ALA A 335 3.89 3.23 -12.36
CA ALA A 335 3.70 4.23 -13.40
C ALA A 335 4.21 3.72 -14.77
N ALA A 336 5.38 3.06 -14.80
CA ALA A 336 5.93 2.48 -16.02
C ALA A 336 5.01 1.40 -16.62
N GLU A 337 4.49 0.48 -15.80
CA GLU A 337 3.62 -0.61 -16.28
C GLU A 337 2.23 -0.12 -16.69
N LEU A 338 1.77 1.02 -16.16
CA LEU A 338 0.47 1.61 -16.46
C LEU A 338 0.53 2.68 -17.57
N GLY A 339 1.74 3.07 -18.01
CA GLY A 339 1.94 4.13 -19.00
C GLY A 339 1.68 5.54 -18.46
N LEU A 340 1.91 5.77 -17.17
CA LEU A 340 1.76 7.07 -16.52
C LEU A 340 3.11 7.80 -16.46
N ALA A 341 3.13 9.07 -16.85
CA ALA A 341 4.33 9.90 -16.75
C ALA A 341 4.62 10.28 -15.28
N LEU A 342 5.89 10.22 -14.88
CA LEU A 342 6.32 10.50 -13.50
C LEU A 342 6.28 11.98 -13.12
N ASP A 343 6.30 12.86 -14.12
CA ASP A 343 6.47 14.30 -14.00
C ASP A 343 5.35 15.11 -14.65
N ASP A 344 4.21 14.48 -14.97
CA ASP A 344 3.03 15.17 -15.49
C ASP A 344 2.48 16.18 -14.47
N PRO A 345 2.59 17.49 -14.73
CA PRO A 345 2.14 18.51 -13.79
C PRO A 345 0.61 18.61 -13.73
N ALA A 346 -0.10 18.13 -14.77
CA ALA A 346 -1.57 18.16 -14.81
C ALA A 346 -2.19 16.96 -14.08
N ARG A 347 -1.43 15.88 -13.91
CA ARG A 347 -1.89 14.64 -13.27
C ARG A 347 -0.84 14.11 -12.28
N PRO A 348 -0.80 14.65 -11.05
CA PRO A 348 -0.03 14.06 -9.97
C PRO A 348 -0.39 12.58 -9.77
N LEU A 349 0.59 11.74 -9.46
CA LEU A 349 0.41 10.30 -9.23
C LEU A 349 -0.19 9.96 -7.86
N THR A 350 -0.69 10.96 -7.14
CA THR A 350 -1.38 10.81 -5.86
C THR A 350 -2.44 11.89 -5.68
N VAL A 351 -3.57 11.52 -5.08
CA VAL A 351 -4.57 12.46 -4.55
C VAL A 351 -4.42 12.66 -3.05
N THR A 352 -3.73 11.75 -2.37
CA THR A 352 -3.53 11.76 -0.92
C THR A 352 -2.24 12.44 -0.47
N GLY A 353 -1.18 12.34 -1.28
CA GLY A 353 0.18 12.76 -0.93
C GLY A 353 1.11 11.63 -0.48
N GLY A 354 0.67 10.37 -0.57
CA GLY A 354 1.51 9.20 -0.37
C GLY A 354 1.83 8.81 1.07
N LEU A 355 2.27 7.56 1.27
CA LEU A 355 2.49 6.96 2.60
C LEU A 355 3.57 7.66 3.44
N THR A 356 4.53 8.36 2.84
CA THR A 356 5.52 9.14 3.61
C THR A 356 4.89 10.32 4.32
N PHE A 357 4.04 11.08 3.61
CA PHE A 357 3.60 12.41 4.06
C PHE A 357 2.16 12.38 4.57
N ALA A 358 1.25 11.80 3.79
CA ALA A 358 -0.13 11.58 4.20
C ALA A 358 -0.24 10.61 5.39
N GLY A 359 0.79 9.78 5.57
CA GLY A 359 0.89 8.75 6.59
C GLY A 359 0.57 7.36 6.03
N GLY A 360 1.24 6.35 6.55
CA GLY A 360 1.13 4.96 6.13
C GLY A 360 0.65 4.08 7.27
N PRO A 361 -0.67 4.03 7.57
CA PRO A 361 -1.24 3.19 8.63
C PRO A 361 -1.25 1.71 8.21
N TRP A 362 -0.06 1.15 8.02
CA TRP A 362 0.21 -0.23 7.60
C TRP A 362 -0.66 -0.66 6.43
N CYS A 363 -1.65 -1.52 6.67
CA CYS A 363 -2.53 -2.08 5.65
C CYS A 363 -3.62 -1.14 5.16
N ASN A 364 -3.87 -0.03 5.88
CA ASN A 364 -5.07 0.79 5.68
C ASN A 364 -4.88 2.06 4.85
N TYR A 365 -3.68 2.33 4.32
CA TYR A 365 -3.44 3.52 3.49
C TYR A 365 -4.45 3.65 2.34
N VAL A 366 -4.77 2.54 1.66
CA VAL A 366 -5.64 2.59 0.47
C VAL A 366 -7.09 2.95 0.81
N THR A 367 -7.55 2.73 2.03
CA THR A 367 -8.87 3.23 2.45
C THR A 367 -8.90 4.76 2.48
N HIS A 368 -7.83 5.42 2.94
CA HIS A 368 -7.68 6.87 2.85
C HIS A 368 -7.61 7.34 1.39
N SER A 369 -6.92 6.58 0.56
CA SER A 369 -6.83 6.83 -0.88
C SER A 369 -8.19 6.82 -1.58
N ILE A 370 -9.00 5.78 -1.32
CA ILE A 370 -10.36 5.68 -1.86
C ILE A 370 -11.26 6.80 -1.30
N ALA A 371 -11.14 7.12 -0.01
CA ALA A 371 -11.91 8.19 0.62
C ALA A 371 -11.63 9.56 -0.02
N THR A 372 -10.35 9.93 -0.15
CA THR A 372 -9.96 11.18 -0.82
C THR A 372 -10.29 11.16 -2.31
N MET A 373 -10.16 10.04 -3.00
CA MET A 373 -10.57 9.92 -4.40
C MET A 373 -12.06 10.20 -4.59
N ALA A 374 -12.92 9.68 -3.71
CA ALA A 374 -14.35 9.96 -3.76
C ALA A 374 -14.65 11.45 -3.56
N GLU A 375 -13.97 12.13 -2.62
CA GLU A 375 -14.08 13.58 -2.43
C GLU A 375 -13.69 14.34 -3.71
N ARG A 376 -12.55 14.01 -4.31
CA ARG A 376 -12.07 14.64 -5.56
C ARG A 376 -12.97 14.40 -6.76
N LEU A 377 -13.56 13.22 -6.87
CA LEU A 377 -14.51 12.90 -7.95
C LEU A 377 -15.82 13.66 -7.79
N ARG A 378 -16.31 13.85 -6.56
CA ARG A 378 -17.50 14.69 -6.29
C ARG A 378 -17.23 16.17 -6.60
N GLU A 379 -16.01 16.65 -6.39
CA GLU A 379 -15.57 18.01 -6.79
C GLU A 379 -15.47 18.17 -8.32
N ARG A 380 -15.28 17.07 -9.06
CA ARG A 380 -15.11 17.06 -10.52
C ARG A 380 -15.98 15.99 -11.20
N PRO A 381 -17.32 16.15 -11.20
CA PRO A 381 -18.20 15.19 -11.86
C PRO A 381 -17.83 14.98 -13.33
N GLY A 382 -17.82 13.74 -13.79
CA GLY A 382 -17.35 13.33 -15.11
C GLY A 382 -15.91 12.82 -15.13
N ALA A 383 -15.07 13.22 -14.17
CA ALA A 383 -13.72 12.72 -14.07
C ALA A 383 -13.68 11.21 -13.72
N LYS A 384 -12.55 10.57 -14.02
CA LYS A 384 -12.26 9.18 -13.68
C LYS A 384 -11.04 9.09 -12.79
N GLY A 385 -11.15 8.25 -11.77
CA GLY A 385 -10.13 8.05 -10.76
C GLY A 385 -9.55 6.64 -10.81
N LEU A 386 -8.23 6.53 -10.77
CA LEU A 386 -7.51 5.25 -10.63
C LEU A 386 -6.91 5.13 -9.23
N ILE A 387 -7.18 4.02 -8.56
CA ILE A 387 -6.52 3.58 -7.33
C ILE A 387 -5.69 2.34 -7.65
N THR A 388 -4.41 2.37 -7.26
CA THR A 388 -3.59 1.16 -7.19
C THR A 388 -3.32 0.81 -5.74
N ALA A 389 -3.29 -0.49 -5.45
CA ALA A 389 -3.11 -1.00 -4.10
C ALA A 389 -2.04 -2.09 -4.15
N ASN A 390 -0.98 -1.92 -3.37
CA ASN A 390 0.19 -2.81 -3.40
C ASN A 390 0.43 -3.45 -2.02
N GLY A 391 0.74 -4.75 -2.03
CA GLY A 391 1.04 -5.58 -0.88
C GLY A 391 2.36 -6.33 -1.01
N GLY A 392 3.04 -6.54 0.12
CA GLY A 392 4.34 -7.20 0.13
C GLY A 392 5.43 -6.36 -0.56
N TYR A 393 6.17 -6.99 -1.47
CA TYR A 393 7.30 -6.37 -2.16
C TYR A 393 6.99 -6.16 -3.65
N LEU A 394 5.98 -5.36 -4.01
CA LEU A 394 5.40 -5.40 -5.37
C LEU A 394 4.82 -6.77 -5.71
N THR A 395 4.24 -7.44 -4.72
CA THR A 395 3.77 -8.82 -4.87
C THR A 395 2.27 -8.86 -5.10
N LYS A 396 1.46 -8.28 -4.22
CA LYS A 396 0.00 -8.38 -4.33
C LYS A 396 -0.57 -7.09 -4.85
N HIS A 397 -1.40 -7.14 -5.90
CA HIS A 397 -1.95 -5.94 -6.52
C HIS A 397 -3.46 -6.02 -6.62
N ALA A 398 -4.12 -4.91 -6.28
CA ALA A 398 -5.53 -4.70 -6.55
C ALA A 398 -5.74 -3.30 -7.13
N PHE A 399 -6.66 -3.20 -8.09
CA PHE A 399 -6.96 -1.98 -8.83
C PHE A 399 -8.44 -1.65 -8.68
N GLY A 400 -8.74 -0.35 -8.67
CA GLY A 400 -10.10 0.18 -8.72
C GLY A 400 -10.15 1.41 -9.61
N ILE A 401 -11.12 1.44 -10.54
CA ILE A 401 -11.45 2.63 -11.31
C ILE A 401 -12.79 3.15 -10.83
N TYR A 402 -12.88 4.46 -10.59
CA TYR A 402 -14.03 5.11 -9.97
C TYR A 402 -14.53 6.31 -10.79
N GLY A 403 -15.81 6.61 -10.70
CA GLY A 403 -16.42 7.79 -11.33
C GLY A 403 -17.78 8.18 -10.74
N THR A 404 -18.28 9.35 -11.13
CA THR A 404 -19.63 9.83 -10.73
C THR A 404 -20.74 9.28 -11.62
N GLU A 405 -20.41 8.89 -12.86
CA GLU A 405 -21.35 8.18 -13.74
C GLU A 405 -21.30 6.68 -13.47
N PRO A 406 -22.43 5.99 -13.57
CA PRO A 406 -22.44 4.53 -13.50
C PRO A 406 -21.69 3.89 -14.68
N PRO A 407 -21.12 2.69 -14.50
CA PRO A 407 -20.46 1.97 -15.57
C PRO A 407 -21.46 1.58 -16.67
N ALA A 408 -21.08 1.80 -17.94
CA ALA A 408 -21.95 1.55 -19.09
C ALA A 408 -22.35 0.07 -19.23
N SER A 409 -21.46 -0.84 -18.83
CA SER A 409 -21.65 -2.30 -18.92
C SER A 409 -21.90 -2.97 -17.56
N GLY A 410 -22.15 -2.18 -16.50
CA GLY A 410 -22.13 -2.67 -15.12
C GLY A 410 -20.71 -2.78 -14.55
N PHE A 411 -20.61 -2.88 -13.23
CA PHE A 411 -19.34 -3.15 -12.55
C PHE A 411 -18.89 -4.59 -12.85
N ALA A 412 -17.60 -4.77 -13.11
CA ALA A 412 -16.99 -6.10 -13.11
C ALA A 412 -15.63 -6.08 -12.41
N TYR A 413 -15.27 -7.24 -11.88
CA TYR A 413 -14.05 -7.47 -11.14
C TYR A 413 -13.44 -8.81 -11.57
N GLU A 414 -12.16 -8.81 -11.95
CA GLU A 414 -11.48 -10.02 -12.41
C GLU A 414 -10.11 -10.24 -11.76
N ASP A 415 -9.80 -11.52 -11.50
CA ASP A 415 -8.48 -11.99 -11.10
C ASP A 415 -7.76 -12.55 -12.33
N VAL A 416 -6.64 -11.95 -12.70
CA VAL A 416 -5.85 -12.33 -13.88
C VAL A 416 -4.61 -13.16 -13.54
N GLN A 417 -4.58 -13.82 -12.38
CA GLN A 417 -3.43 -14.62 -11.94
C GLN A 417 -2.97 -15.64 -12.99
N ALA A 418 -3.90 -16.30 -13.69
CA ALA A 418 -3.57 -17.31 -14.69
C ALA A 418 -2.75 -16.76 -15.88
N ASP A 419 -2.90 -15.48 -16.21
CA ASP A 419 -2.10 -14.82 -17.24
C ASP A 419 -0.73 -14.42 -16.69
N VAL A 420 -0.67 -13.96 -15.43
CA VAL A 420 0.60 -13.63 -14.75
C VAL A 420 1.47 -14.87 -14.56
N ASP A 421 0.88 -16.02 -14.23
CA ASP A 421 1.59 -17.29 -14.04
C ASP A 421 2.28 -17.81 -15.32
N GLN A 422 1.92 -17.27 -16.49
CA GLN A 422 2.55 -17.59 -17.78
C GLN A 422 3.71 -16.66 -18.13
N GLU A 423 3.91 -15.58 -17.38
CA GLU A 423 4.99 -14.62 -17.62
C GLU A 423 6.35 -15.25 -17.27
N PRO A 424 7.44 -14.81 -17.93
CA PRO A 424 8.77 -15.34 -17.67
C PRO A 424 9.17 -15.22 -16.19
N ARG A 425 9.99 -16.18 -15.73
CA ARG A 425 10.58 -16.20 -14.39
C ARG A 425 12.08 -16.45 -14.48
N THR A 426 12.80 -16.14 -13.41
CA THR A 426 14.20 -16.50 -13.22
C THR A 426 14.29 -17.76 -12.36
N GLU A 427 15.30 -18.61 -12.58
CA GLU A 427 15.61 -19.70 -11.66
C GLU A 427 16.29 -19.18 -10.39
N ALA A 428 15.78 -19.57 -9.22
CA ALA A 428 16.42 -19.27 -7.95
C ALA A 428 17.61 -20.21 -7.69
N ALA A 429 18.77 -19.65 -7.33
CA ALA A 429 19.98 -20.39 -6.98
C ALA A 429 20.19 -20.37 -5.46
N ASP A 430 19.33 -21.09 -4.74
CA ASP A 430 19.43 -21.24 -3.28
C ASP A 430 20.73 -21.98 -2.88
N GLY A 431 21.47 -21.44 -1.91
CA GLY A 431 22.74 -22.03 -1.45
C GLY A 431 23.88 -21.98 -2.48
N TYR A 432 23.78 -21.12 -3.50
CA TYR A 432 24.84 -20.93 -4.49
C TYR A 432 26.19 -20.61 -3.84
N THR A 433 27.27 -21.16 -4.40
CA THR A 433 28.65 -20.86 -4.01
C THR A 433 29.49 -20.62 -5.24
N GLY A 434 30.30 -19.58 -5.21
CA GLY A 434 31.24 -19.21 -6.26
C GLY A 434 31.02 -17.79 -6.75
N THR A 435 31.66 -17.49 -7.87
CA THR A 435 31.66 -16.14 -8.45
C THR A 435 30.33 -15.82 -9.14
N ALA A 436 29.78 -14.64 -8.90
CA ALA A 436 28.55 -14.13 -9.53
C ALA A 436 28.69 -12.64 -9.87
N ALA A 437 27.81 -12.13 -10.75
CA ALA A 437 27.79 -10.73 -11.15
C ALA A 437 26.68 -9.97 -10.40
N VAL A 438 27.01 -8.78 -9.88
CA VAL A 438 26.04 -7.90 -9.20
C VAL A 438 24.97 -7.40 -10.17
N GLU A 439 23.72 -7.60 -9.80
CA GLU A 439 22.53 -7.14 -10.53
C GLU A 439 21.93 -5.88 -9.90
N ALA A 440 21.85 -5.83 -8.57
CA ALA A 440 21.37 -4.70 -7.79
C ALA A 440 21.92 -4.79 -6.36
N TRP A 441 22.03 -3.67 -5.64
CA TRP A 441 22.48 -3.67 -4.26
C TRP A 441 21.82 -2.57 -3.42
N THR A 442 21.97 -2.71 -2.11
CA THR A 442 21.63 -1.66 -1.15
C THR A 442 22.56 -1.73 0.04
N VAL A 443 23.05 -0.56 0.48
CA VAL A 443 23.85 -0.39 1.69
C VAL A 443 22.92 0.04 2.82
N ASN A 444 22.98 -0.64 3.96
CA ASN A 444 22.22 -0.30 5.16
C ASN A 444 23.03 0.59 6.10
N TYR A 445 22.34 1.52 6.75
CA TYR A 445 22.97 2.53 7.60
C TYR A 445 22.49 2.47 9.05
N GLY A 446 23.41 2.70 9.97
CA GLY A 446 23.11 2.92 11.38
C GLY A 446 22.37 4.24 11.61
N ARG A 447 21.84 4.43 12.83
CA ARG A 447 21.19 5.71 13.18
C ARG A 447 22.15 6.91 13.17
N ASP A 448 23.45 6.65 13.30
CA ASP A 448 24.53 7.63 13.19
C ASP A 448 24.93 7.93 11.73
N GLY A 449 24.32 7.26 10.75
CA GLY A 449 24.65 7.40 9.34
C GLY A 449 25.83 6.57 8.88
N SER A 450 26.37 5.66 9.71
CA SER A 450 27.47 4.78 9.29
C SER A 450 26.95 3.58 8.46
N PRO A 451 27.52 3.29 7.27
CA PRO A 451 27.32 2.03 6.57
C PRO A 451 27.70 0.85 7.45
N PHE A 452 26.90 -0.22 7.46
CA PHE A 452 27.24 -1.41 8.25
C PHE A 452 27.03 -2.75 7.57
N GLN A 453 26.28 -2.79 6.47
CA GLN A 453 25.93 -4.03 5.78
C GLN A 453 25.48 -3.70 4.36
N THR A 454 25.77 -4.57 3.41
CA THR A 454 25.27 -4.46 2.04
C THR A 454 24.53 -5.73 1.65
N PHE A 455 23.30 -5.59 1.15
CA PHE A 455 22.59 -6.67 0.46
C PHE A 455 22.82 -6.54 -1.03
N VAL A 456 23.06 -7.67 -1.70
CA VAL A 456 23.29 -7.74 -3.14
C VAL A 456 22.38 -8.81 -3.76
N SER A 457 21.73 -8.45 -4.86
CA SER A 457 21.16 -9.42 -5.80
C SER A 457 22.21 -9.73 -6.86
N VAL A 458 22.41 -11.00 -7.18
CA VAL A 458 23.45 -11.42 -8.14
C VAL A 458 22.95 -12.46 -9.13
N ARG A 459 23.52 -12.43 -10.33
CA ARG A 459 23.33 -13.42 -11.39
C ARG A 459 24.51 -14.38 -11.42
N THR A 460 24.21 -15.67 -11.34
CA THR A 460 25.19 -16.75 -11.53
C THR A 460 25.62 -16.83 -13.01
N PRO A 461 26.73 -17.52 -13.33
CA PRO A 461 27.14 -17.75 -14.73
C PRO A 461 26.08 -18.45 -15.60
N THR A 462 25.13 -19.16 -14.98
CA THR A 462 24.01 -19.83 -15.68
C THR A 462 22.82 -18.90 -15.92
N GLY A 463 22.82 -17.70 -15.34
CA GLY A 463 21.71 -16.75 -15.40
C GLY A 463 20.68 -16.93 -14.28
N ALA A 464 20.80 -17.92 -13.40
CA ALA A 464 19.99 -18.00 -12.17
C ALA A 464 20.31 -16.83 -11.21
N ARG A 465 19.38 -16.46 -10.32
CA ARG A 465 19.58 -15.38 -9.32
C ARG A 465 19.67 -15.93 -7.90
N THR A 466 20.55 -15.33 -7.10
CA THR A 466 20.55 -15.50 -5.64
C THR A 466 20.73 -14.14 -4.96
N PHE A 467 20.58 -14.11 -3.64
CA PHE A 467 20.91 -12.94 -2.83
C PHE A 467 22.06 -13.26 -1.89
N ALA A 468 22.91 -12.27 -1.68
CA ALA A 468 24.02 -12.38 -0.74
C ALA A 468 24.14 -11.13 0.12
N LYS A 469 24.97 -11.23 1.14
CA LYS A 469 25.18 -10.18 2.14
C LYS A 469 26.66 -9.99 2.43
N ILE A 470 27.08 -8.72 2.43
CA ILE A 470 28.41 -8.28 2.85
C ILE A 470 28.25 -7.61 4.21
N ASP A 471 28.74 -8.24 5.28
CA ASP A 471 28.72 -7.70 6.65
C ASP A 471 30.00 -6.92 7.01
N ASP A 472 30.94 -6.80 6.07
CA ASP A 472 32.16 -6.01 6.27
C ASP A 472 31.83 -4.50 6.15
N ARG A 473 32.16 -3.75 7.20
CA ARG A 473 31.83 -2.33 7.32
C ARG A 473 32.65 -1.46 6.38
N ASP A 474 33.92 -1.79 6.18
CA ASP A 474 34.82 -1.03 5.31
C ASP A 474 34.43 -1.23 3.84
N ALA A 475 34.10 -2.46 3.45
CA ALA A 475 33.54 -2.78 2.15
C ALA A 475 32.20 -2.08 1.92
N SER A 476 31.30 -2.09 2.91
CA SER A 476 30.01 -1.38 2.81
C SER A 476 30.17 0.13 2.71
N ALA A 477 31.16 0.71 3.40
CA ALA A 477 31.50 2.12 3.27
C ALA A 477 32.07 2.46 1.89
N HIS A 478 32.89 1.58 1.31
CA HIS A 478 33.35 1.74 -0.06
C HIS A 478 32.21 1.65 -1.09
N ILE A 479 31.31 0.68 -0.95
CA ILE A 479 30.16 0.46 -1.84
C ILE A 479 29.16 1.61 -1.77
N ALA A 480 29.01 2.27 -0.61
CA ALA A 480 28.11 3.41 -0.42
C ALA A 480 28.32 4.54 -1.45
N ASP A 481 29.56 4.69 -1.94
CA ASP A 481 29.95 5.73 -2.90
C ASP A 481 30.43 5.16 -4.25
N THR A 482 30.28 3.85 -4.49
CA THR A 482 30.81 3.17 -5.69
C THR A 482 29.70 2.45 -6.45
N ASP A 483 29.63 2.69 -7.76
CA ASP A 483 28.76 1.93 -8.65
C ASP A 483 29.37 0.53 -8.89
N ILE A 484 28.74 -0.51 -8.34
CA ILE A 484 29.19 -1.90 -8.47
C ILE A 484 28.32 -2.72 -9.43
N ALA A 485 27.54 -2.08 -10.31
CA ALA A 485 26.73 -2.78 -11.29
C ALA A 485 27.59 -3.70 -12.18
N GLY A 486 27.24 -4.97 -12.26
CA GLY A 486 27.99 -5.97 -13.02
C GLY A 486 29.35 -6.37 -12.41
N ALA A 487 29.71 -5.85 -11.24
CA ALA A 487 30.94 -6.24 -10.56
C ALA A 487 30.92 -7.72 -10.19
N SER A 488 32.09 -8.34 -10.20
CA SER A 488 32.28 -9.74 -9.80
C SER A 488 32.38 -9.84 -8.28
N ILE A 489 31.60 -10.74 -7.67
CA ILE A 489 31.65 -11.04 -6.24
C ILE A 489 31.77 -12.54 -6.01
N GLU A 490 32.39 -12.91 -4.89
CA GLU A 490 32.43 -14.30 -4.43
C GLU A 490 31.32 -14.53 -3.39
N VAL A 491 30.42 -15.47 -3.66
CA VAL A 491 29.31 -15.86 -2.77
C VAL A 491 29.63 -17.18 -2.09
N ALA A 492 29.40 -17.27 -0.78
CA ALA A 492 29.52 -18.49 0.01
C ALA A 492 28.15 -19.18 0.20
N ALA A 493 28.17 -20.46 0.57
CA ALA A 493 26.97 -21.28 0.75
C ALA A 493 25.98 -20.74 1.81
N ASP A 494 26.46 -19.96 2.78
CA ASP A 494 25.64 -19.33 3.81
C ASP A 494 25.06 -17.96 3.38
N GLY A 495 25.29 -17.57 2.12
CA GLY A 495 24.87 -16.29 1.57
C GLY A 495 25.76 -15.10 1.95
N SER A 496 26.87 -15.31 2.65
CA SER A 496 27.88 -14.26 2.81
C SER A 496 28.63 -14.01 1.50
N ALA A 497 29.05 -12.77 1.25
CA ALA A 497 29.77 -12.40 0.04
C ALA A 497 30.95 -11.47 0.29
N ARG A 498 31.87 -11.43 -0.69
CA ARG A 498 33.00 -10.49 -0.75
C ARG A 498 33.11 -9.90 -2.16
N LEU A 499 33.32 -8.59 -2.23
CA LEU A 499 33.65 -7.90 -3.47
C LEU A 499 35.10 -8.23 -3.83
N ASN A 500 35.35 -8.65 -5.07
CA ASN A 500 36.67 -9.07 -5.56
C ASN A 500 37.59 -7.89 -5.88
#